data_AF-A0A2V3VV59-F1
#
_entry.id   AF-A0A2V3VV59-F1
#
_cell.length_a   1.000
_cell.length_b   1.000
_cell.length_c   1.000
_cell.angle_alpha   90.00
_cell.angle_beta   90.00
_cell.angle_gamma   90.00
#
_symmetry.space_group_name_H-M   'P 1'
#
loop_
_entity.id
_entity.type
_entity.pdbx_description
1 polymer ?
#
loop_
_entity_poly.entity_id
_entity_poly.type
_entity_poly.pdbx_seq_one_letter_code
_entity_poly.pdbx_strand_id
1 'polypeptide(L)'
;MITASKKLKLLTLATKYGVEVENFFPGNIVISIAAWDRYETKIIQLMEDLKSDPHIKNIIWDQGVVNIHYVEHALDDKKIINDWLRIFEKYSF
;
A
#
# COMPACT_ATOMS: atom_id res chain seq x y z
N MET A 1 -14.10 5.13 13.29
CA MET A 1 -12.91 5.58 14.02
C MET A 1 -11.80 4.55 13.77
N ILE A 2 -10.83 4.87 12.92
CA ILE A 2 -9.74 3.94 12.57
C ILE A 2 -8.86 3.75 13.81
N THR A 3 -8.76 2.52 14.29
CA THR A 3 -7.98 2.21 15.50
C THR A 3 -6.50 2.43 15.24
N ALA A 4 -5.77 2.99 16.21
CA ALA A 4 -4.32 3.23 16.11
C ALA A 4 -3.53 1.98 15.70
N SER A 5 -4.01 0.78 16.04
CA SER A 5 -3.42 -0.51 15.65
C SER A 5 -3.51 -0.83 14.15
N LYS A 6 -4.55 -0.36 13.46
CA LYS A 6 -4.72 -0.54 12.00
C LYS A 6 -3.76 0.36 11.22
N LYS A 7 -3.62 1.60 11.70
CA LYS A 7 -2.62 2.56 11.21
C LYS A 7 -1.21 2.02 11.46
N LEU A 8 -0.96 1.45 12.64
CA LEU A 8 0.33 0.85 12.99
C LEU A 8 0.71 -0.30 12.04
N LYS A 9 -0.20 -1.22 11.72
CA LYS A 9 0.11 -2.36 10.82
C LYS A 9 0.47 -1.93 9.40
N LEU A 10 -0.25 -0.96 8.83
CA LEU A 10 0.11 -0.38 7.52
C LEU A 10 1.42 0.42 7.56
N LEU A 11 1.66 1.14 8.66
CA LEU A 11 2.92 1.87 8.88
C LEU A 11 4.13 0.93 9.03
N THR A 12 3.98 -0.16 9.80
CA THR A 12 5.02 -1.20 9.98
C THR A 12 5.30 -1.95 8.69
N LEU A 13 4.28 -2.10 7.82
CA LEU A 13 4.44 -2.68 6.49
C LEU A 13 5.28 -1.81 5.58
N ALA A 14 5.01 -0.51 5.57
CA ALA A 14 5.77 0.41 4.74
C ALA A 14 7.25 0.41 5.13
N THR A 15 7.54 0.57 6.43
CA THR A 15 8.93 0.69 6.92
C THR A 15 9.76 -0.56 6.68
N LYS A 16 9.17 -1.76 6.72
CA LYS A 16 9.88 -3.02 6.48
C LYS A 16 10.39 -3.17 5.04
N TYR A 17 9.78 -2.43 4.10
CA TYR A 17 10.07 -2.54 2.67
C TYR A 17 10.65 -1.25 2.08
N GLY A 18 11.26 -0.39 2.90
CA GLY A 18 11.84 0.88 2.42
C GLY A 18 10.80 1.89 1.92
N VAL A 19 9.55 1.73 2.38
CA VAL A 19 8.43 2.59 2.04
C VAL A 19 8.13 3.49 3.24
N GLU A 20 7.96 4.79 3.01
CA GLU A 20 7.56 5.75 4.03
C GLU A 20 6.10 6.16 3.77
N VAL A 21 5.28 6.22 4.82
CA VAL A 21 3.89 6.67 4.68
C VAL A 21 3.88 8.19 4.84
N GLU A 22 3.75 8.89 3.73
CA GLU A 22 3.63 10.35 3.69
C GLU A 22 2.29 10.82 4.27
N ASN A 23 1.21 10.12 3.91
CA ASN A 23 -0.12 10.51 4.33
C ASN A 23 -1.11 9.36 4.41
N PHE A 24 -2.09 9.48 5.32
CA PHE A 24 -3.10 8.46 5.53
C PHE A 24 -4.45 9.09 5.90
N PHE A 25 -5.45 8.82 5.07
CA PHE A 25 -6.85 9.20 5.29
C PHE A 25 -7.77 8.00 5.02
N PRO A 26 -8.99 7.99 5.56
CA PRO A 26 -9.98 6.98 5.17
C PRO A 26 -10.16 6.94 3.64
N GLY A 27 -9.94 5.76 3.03
CA GLY A 27 -10.02 5.57 1.58
C GLY A 27 -8.80 6.03 0.77
N ASN A 28 -7.73 6.51 1.43
CA ASN A 28 -6.53 6.95 0.75
C ASN A 28 -5.24 6.72 1.55
N ILE A 29 -4.19 6.21 0.91
CA ILE A 29 -2.84 6.17 1.49
C ILE A 29 -1.82 6.64 0.46
N VAL A 30 -0.95 7.54 0.90
CA VAL A 30 0.16 8.03 0.11
C VAL A 30 1.45 7.51 0.73
N ILE A 31 2.25 6.85 -0.08
CA ILE A 31 3.51 6.27 0.31
C ILE A 31 4.63 6.75 -0.62
N SER A 32 5.83 6.91 -0.09
CA SER A 32 7.06 7.14 -0.85
C SER A 32 7.95 5.91 -0.74
N ILE A 33 8.67 5.57 -1.82
CA ILE A 33 9.55 4.40 -1.88
C ILE A 33 10.98 4.91 -2.12
N ALA A 34 11.85 4.68 -1.14
CA ALA A 34 13.26 5.04 -1.28
C ALA A 34 13.94 4.16 -2.33
N ALA A 35 14.84 4.75 -3.12
CA ALA A 35 15.56 4.06 -4.20
C ALA A 35 14.64 3.26 -5.14
N TRP A 36 13.45 3.82 -5.45
CA TRP A 36 12.44 3.17 -6.30
C TRP A 36 12.98 2.78 -7.68
N ASP A 37 13.95 3.54 -8.19
CA ASP A 37 14.65 3.31 -9.46
C ASP A 37 15.30 1.92 -9.53
N ARG A 38 15.80 1.42 -8.40
CA ARG A 38 16.40 0.07 -8.32
C ARG A 38 15.37 -1.05 -8.36
N TYR A 39 14.11 -0.71 -8.14
CA TYR A 39 13.02 -1.66 -7.94
C TYR A 39 11.82 -1.40 -8.84
N GLU A 40 11.98 -0.56 -9.87
CA GLU A 40 10.91 -0.04 -10.71
C GLU A 40 10.01 -1.16 -11.24
N THR A 41 10.59 -2.20 -11.84
CA THR A 41 9.84 -3.36 -12.37
C THR A 41 9.04 -4.07 -11.28
N LYS A 42 9.61 -4.26 -10.09
CA LYS A 42 8.91 -4.92 -8.97
C LYS A 42 7.77 -4.03 -8.44
N ILE A 43 7.97 -2.72 -8.39
CA ILE A 43 6.95 -1.76 -7.96
C ILE A 43 5.79 -1.76 -8.97
N ILE A 44 6.08 -1.74 -10.27
CA ILE A 44 5.05 -1.82 -11.31
C ILE A 44 4.22 -3.10 -11.15
N GLN A 45 4.87 -4.26 -10.96
CA GLN A 45 4.19 -5.54 -10.74
C GLN A 45 3.35 -5.56 -9.45
N LEU A 46 3.88 -5.02 -8.35
CA LEU A 46 3.13 -4.83 -7.10
C LEU A 46 1.87 -3.99 -7.34
N MET A 47 1.96 -2.92 -8.13
CA MET A 47 0.84 -2.06 -8.46
C MET A 47 -0.20 -2.76 -9.34
N GLU A 48 0.23 -3.57 -10.30
CA GLU A 48 -0.67 -4.38 -11.13
C GLU A 48 -1.43 -5.42 -10.30
N ASP A 49 -0.74 -6.13 -9.40
CA ASP A 49 -1.35 -7.08 -8.49
C ASP A 49 -2.37 -6.38 -7.56
N LEU A 50 -2.03 -5.20 -7.00
CA LEU A 50 -2.97 -4.42 -6.19
C LEU A 50 -4.17 -3.92 -7.00
N LYS A 51 -3.98 -3.48 -8.25
CA LYS A 51 -5.10 -3.04 -9.13
C LYS A 51 -6.10 -4.17 -9.44
N SER A 52 -5.70 -5.43 -9.28
CA SER A 52 -6.60 -6.57 -9.45
C SER A 52 -7.56 -6.76 -8.26
N ASP A 53 -7.30 -6.12 -7.12
CA ASP A 53 -8.16 -6.21 -5.95
C ASP A 53 -9.40 -5.30 -6.12
N PRO A 54 -10.63 -5.82 -5.93
CA PRO A 54 -11.86 -5.05 -6.14
C PRO A 54 -12.07 -3.91 -5.13
N HIS A 55 -11.31 -3.87 -4.04
CA HIS A 55 -11.36 -2.81 -3.04
C HIS A 55 -10.37 -1.67 -3.33
N ILE A 56 -9.48 -1.85 -4.30
CA ILE A 56 -8.60 -0.81 -4.82
C ILE A 56 -9.34 -0.09 -5.94
N LYS A 57 -9.55 1.23 -5.75
CA LYS A 57 -10.28 2.07 -6.70
C LYS A 57 -9.35 2.66 -7.75
N ASN A 58 -8.17 3.09 -7.31
CA ASN A 58 -7.19 3.72 -8.18
C ASN A 58 -5.81 3.63 -7.55
N ILE A 59 -4.78 3.55 -8.39
CA ILE A 59 -3.40 3.73 -7.97
C ILE A 59 -2.70 4.69 -8.93
N ILE A 60 -2.18 5.77 -8.37
CA ILE A 60 -1.41 6.79 -9.08
C ILE A 60 0.03 6.64 -8.62
N TRP A 61 0.96 6.55 -9.55
CA TRP A 61 2.39 6.46 -9.26
C TRP A 61 3.12 7.55 -10.02
N ASP A 62 3.96 8.30 -9.30
CA ASP A 62 4.80 9.37 -9.84
C ASP A 62 6.14 9.38 -9.09
N GLN A 63 7.22 9.03 -9.80
CA GLN A 63 8.62 9.15 -9.34
C GLN A 63 8.89 8.67 -7.90
N GLY A 64 8.37 7.50 -7.55
CA GLY A 64 8.57 6.90 -6.23
C GLY A 64 7.52 7.26 -5.20
N VAL A 65 6.59 8.15 -5.50
CA VAL A 65 5.38 8.39 -4.70
C VAL A 65 4.23 7.59 -5.28
N VAL A 66 3.59 6.79 -4.45
CA VAL A 66 2.42 5.99 -4.79
C VAL A 66 1.24 6.47 -3.96
N ASN A 67 0.16 6.81 -4.64
CA ASN A 67 -1.10 7.20 -4.05
C ASN A 67 -2.15 6.13 -4.36
N ILE A 68 -2.59 5.42 -3.31
CA ILE A 68 -3.51 4.28 -3.38
C ILE A 68 -4.86 4.71 -2.82
N HIS A 69 -5.85 4.79 -3.71
CA HIS A 69 -7.24 5.01 -3.35
C HIS A 69 -7.97 3.67 -3.19
N TYR A 70 -8.66 3.49 -2.07
CA TYR A 70 -9.36 2.26 -1.75
C TYR A 70 -10.76 2.51 -1.18
N VAL A 71 -11.56 1.46 -1.07
CA VAL A 71 -12.87 1.52 -0.40
C VAL A 71 -12.67 1.82 1.08
N GLU A 72 -13.29 2.88 1.61
CA GLU A 72 -13.03 3.40 2.96
C GLU A 72 -13.07 2.32 4.07
N HIS A 73 -14.03 1.39 3.96
CA HIS A 73 -14.24 0.29 4.90
C HIS A 73 -13.38 -0.96 4.63
N ALA A 74 -12.53 -0.96 3.60
CA ALA A 74 -11.64 -2.09 3.30
C ALA A 74 -10.71 -2.41 4.47
N LEU A 75 -10.28 -1.38 5.21
CA LEU A 75 -9.45 -1.52 6.40
C LEU A 75 -10.23 -1.95 7.65
N ASP A 76 -11.55 -2.15 7.52
CA ASP A 76 -12.37 -2.78 8.55
C ASP A 76 -12.40 -4.30 8.44
N ASP A 77 -12.01 -4.84 7.28
CA ASP A 77 -11.94 -6.27 7.03
C ASP A 77 -10.50 -6.81 7.18
N LYS A 78 -10.33 -7.72 8.14
CA LYS A 78 -9.06 -8.40 8.39
C LYS A 78 -8.60 -9.24 7.20
N LYS A 79 -9.53 -9.83 6.43
CA LYS A 79 -9.21 -10.63 5.25
C LYS A 79 -8.60 -9.76 4.16
N ILE A 80 -9.21 -8.61 3.86
CA ILE A 80 -8.69 -7.67 2.85
C ILE A 80 -7.30 -7.20 3.24
N ILE A 81 -7.11 -6.82 4.50
CA ILE A 81 -5.78 -6.44 5.02
C ILE A 81 -4.76 -7.57 4.83
N ASN A 82 -5.13 -8.81 5.14
CA ASN A 82 -4.25 -9.98 4.97
C ASN A 82 -3.95 -10.30 3.50
N ASP A 83 -4.91 -10.07 2.60
CA ASP A 83 -4.72 -10.29 1.17
C ASP A 83 -3.73 -9.25 0.61
N TRP A 84 -3.89 -7.97 0.98
CA TRP A 84 -2.96 -6.92 0.60
C TRP A 84 -1.56 -7.17 1.17
N LEU A 85 -1.49 -7.57 2.44
CA LEU A 85 -0.25 -8.00 3.10
C LEU A 85 0.53 -9.03 2.28
N ARG A 86 -0.16 -10.08 1.82
CA ARG A 86 0.43 -11.14 1.03
C ARG A 86 0.94 -10.63 -0.33
N ILE A 87 0.25 -9.66 -0.94
CA ILE A 87 0.73 -9.00 -2.16
C ILE A 87 2.03 -8.26 -1.87
N PHE A 88 2.09 -7.44 -0.82
CA PHE A 88 3.34 -6.75 -0.45
C PHE A 88 4.49 -7.72 -0.15
N GLU A 89 4.23 -8.83 0.55
CA GLU A 89 5.24 -9.85 0.87
C GLU A 89 5.85 -10.50 -0.38
N LYS A 90 5.09 -10.69 -1.45
CA LYS A 90 5.58 -11.25 -2.73
C LYS A 90 6.69 -10.38 -3.36
N TYR A 91 6.67 -9.08 -3.10
CA TYR A 91 7.56 -8.09 -3.75
C TYR A 91 8.55 -7.44 -2.80
N SER A 92 8.70 -7.97 -1.58
CA SER A 92 9.64 -7.44 -0.59
C SER A 92 11.02 -7.13 -1.18
N PHE A 93 11.49 -5.91 -0.96
CA PHE A 93 12.75 -5.37 -1.47
C PHE A 93 13.94 -5.76 -0.60
#